data_AF-A0A9D7XH70-F1
#
_entry.id   AF-A0A9D7XH70-F1
#
_cell.length_a   1.000
_cell.length_b   1.000
_cell.length_c   1.000
_cell.angle_alpha   90.00
_cell.angle_beta   90.00
_cell.angle_gamma   90.00
#
_symmetry.space_group_name_H-M   'P 1'
#
loop_
_entity.id
_entity.type
_entity.pdbx_description
1 polymer ?
#
loop_
_entity_poly.entity_id
_entity_poly.type
_entity_poly.pdbx_seq_one_letter_code
_entity_poly.pdbx_strand_id
1 'polypeptide(L)'
;MFHPRSFLFVLAALSTALVAQDFGPVIKVATQAFPDKPHFGVVCDYSRNRTAVNDMIHALPEGTRLTVVDVRNPDLVGAAGSILVLRSVDLLGLLPNDPLFSDGKPHATRLINMVQTFNPTILAFGNSPSALQNGCAFAVGEKTGWKLLVNPGDPRIKGVIENITIEPMDPKPSRTARLNPVTVQVVSLAR
;
A
#
# COMPACT_ATOMS: atom_id res chain seq x y z
N MET A 1 25.46 10.47 -61.81
CA MET A 1 24.58 9.51 -61.09
C MET A 1 24.73 9.73 -59.59
N PHE A 2 23.79 10.46 -59.00
CA PHE A 2 23.75 10.78 -57.56
C PHE A 2 23.20 9.58 -56.79
N HIS A 3 23.96 9.06 -55.82
CA HIS A 3 23.49 8.04 -54.89
C HIS A 3 22.82 8.72 -53.67
N PRO A 4 21.58 8.36 -53.32
CA PRO A 4 20.94 8.82 -52.10
C PRO A 4 21.47 8.00 -50.92
N ARG A 5 22.13 8.64 -49.96
CA ARG A 5 22.47 7.98 -48.69
C ARG A 5 21.37 8.24 -47.68
N SER A 6 20.66 7.16 -47.42
CA SER A 6 19.52 6.98 -46.54
C SER A 6 19.71 7.62 -45.17
N PHE A 7 18.70 8.40 -44.77
CA PHE A 7 18.42 8.83 -43.40
C PHE A 7 18.33 7.60 -42.48
N LEU A 8 19.16 7.57 -41.44
CA LEU A 8 19.12 6.57 -40.38
C LEU A 8 18.33 7.16 -39.21
N PHE A 9 17.03 6.86 -39.16
CA PHE A 9 16.16 7.17 -38.02
C PHE A 9 16.47 6.19 -36.88
N VAL A 10 17.13 6.65 -35.82
CA VAL A 10 17.26 5.91 -34.56
C VAL A 10 15.98 6.11 -33.78
N LEU A 11 15.08 5.14 -33.84
CA LEU A 11 13.88 5.07 -33.00
C LEU A 11 14.33 4.63 -31.60
N ALA A 12 14.52 5.57 -30.68
CA ALA A 12 14.73 5.28 -29.28
C ALA A 12 13.41 4.70 -28.70
N ALA A 13 13.36 3.38 -28.55
CA ALA A 13 12.33 2.71 -27.79
C ALA A 13 12.46 3.14 -26.32
N LEU A 14 11.61 4.08 -25.89
CA LEU A 14 11.38 4.37 -24.48
C LEU A 14 10.71 3.13 -23.86
N SER A 15 11.52 2.23 -23.34
CA SER A 15 11.11 1.21 -22.39
C SER A 15 10.59 1.93 -21.15
N THR A 16 9.28 2.19 -21.10
CA THR A 16 8.61 2.48 -19.84
C THR A 16 8.69 1.21 -19.02
N ALA A 17 9.73 1.09 -18.18
CA ALA A 17 9.76 0.09 -17.14
C ALA A 17 8.47 0.25 -16.34
N LEU A 18 7.57 -0.71 -16.50
CA LEU A 18 6.35 -0.80 -15.73
C LEU A 18 6.82 -1.03 -14.28
N VAL A 19 6.92 0.04 -13.50
CA VAL A 19 7.35 -0.03 -12.10
C VAL A 19 6.27 -0.80 -11.36
N ALA A 20 6.50 -2.10 -11.17
CA ALA A 20 5.68 -2.92 -10.29
C ALA A 20 5.75 -2.27 -8.90
N GLN A 21 4.60 -1.84 -8.39
CA GLN A 21 4.53 -1.15 -7.12
C GLN A 21 4.70 -2.17 -6.01
N ASP A 22 5.93 -2.27 -5.51
CA ASP A 22 6.29 -3.34 -4.61
C ASP A 22 5.77 -3.07 -3.19
N PHE A 23 4.64 -3.70 -2.86
CA PHE A 23 4.12 -3.73 -1.49
C PHE A 23 4.89 -4.70 -0.59
N GLY A 24 5.76 -5.55 -1.15
CA GLY A 24 6.54 -6.55 -0.42
C GLY A 24 7.28 -5.96 0.77
N PRO A 25 8.12 -4.91 0.58
CA PRO A 25 8.88 -4.31 1.67
C PRO A 25 8.02 -3.74 2.80
N VAL A 26 6.94 -3.01 2.47
CA VAL A 26 6.10 -2.40 3.51
C VAL A 26 5.28 -3.44 4.27
N ILE A 27 4.79 -4.49 3.61
CA ILE A 27 4.09 -5.61 4.26
C ILE A 27 5.06 -6.45 5.10
N LYS A 28 6.28 -6.68 4.61
CA LYS A 28 7.33 -7.36 5.38
C LYS A 28 7.63 -6.62 6.68
N VAL A 29 7.81 -5.30 6.62
CA VAL A 29 7.97 -4.48 7.83
C VAL A 29 6.74 -4.59 8.74
N ALA A 30 5.53 -4.45 8.17
CA ALA A 30 4.30 -4.48 8.94
C ALA A 30 4.13 -5.79 9.70
N THR A 31 4.41 -6.92 9.06
CA THR A 31 4.25 -8.26 9.62
C THR A 31 5.36 -8.62 10.61
N GLN A 32 6.58 -8.13 10.40
CA GLN A 32 7.68 -8.30 11.36
C GLN A 32 7.50 -7.43 12.61
N ALA A 33 7.06 -6.18 12.44
CA ALA A 33 6.84 -5.26 13.55
C ALA A 33 5.56 -5.59 14.33
N PHE A 34 4.55 -6.15 13.65
CA PHE A 34 3.24 -6.46 14.23
C PHE A 34 2.76 -7.86 13.86
N PRO A 35 3.41 -8.92 14.37
CA PRO A 35 3.08 -10.31 14.02
C PRO A 35 1.65 -10.70 14.45
N ASP A 36 1.13 -10.08 15.51
CA ASP A 36 -0.20 -10.34 16.06
C ASP A 36 -1.33 -9.58 15.34
N LYS A 37 -1.03 -8.88 14.23
CA LYS A 37 -1.97 -8.06 13.46
C LYS A 37 -2.23 -8.62 12.05
N PRO A 38 -2.93 -9.76 11.91
CA PRO A 38 -3.08 -10.46 10.63
C PRO A 38 -4.15 -9.86 9.72
N HIS A 39 -4.90 -8.82 10.15
CA HIS A 39 -5.99 -8.24 9.36
C HIS A 39 -5.62 -6.87 8.79
N PHE A 40 -5.43 -6.85 7.48
CA PHE A 40 -5.14 -5.64 6.71
C PHE A 40 -6.42 -5.03 6.15
N GLY A 41 -6.44 -3.71 6.06
CA GLY A 41 -7.50 -2.94 5.47
C GLY A 41 -6.97 -1.92 4.48
N VAL A 42 -7.76 -1.64 3.45
CA VAL A 42 -7.44 -0.65 2.44
C VAL A 42 -8.71 0.03 1.97
N VAL A 43 -8.62 1.33 1.69
CA VAL A 43 -9.70 2.12 1.10
C VAL A 43 -9.22 2.69 -0.21
N CYS A 44 -9.95 2.44 -1.29
CA CYS A 44 -9.56 2.88 -2.63
C CYS A 44 -10.74 2.88 -3.60
N ASP A 45 -10.61 3.51 -4.76
CA ASP A 45 -11.47 3.18 -5.90
C ASP A 45 -11.04 1.82 -6.45
N TYR A 46 -11.74 0.75 -6.07
CA TYR A 46 -11.34 -0.62 -6.42
C TYR A 46 -11.31 -0.82 -7.94
N SER A 47 -12.17 -0.12 -8.68
CA SER A 47 -12.22 -0.24 -10.14
C SER A 47 -10.94 0.25 -10.82
N ARG A 48 -10.29 1.26 -10.24
CA ARG A 48 -9.06 1.88 -10.75
C ARG A 48 -7.78 1.27 -10.16
N ASN A 49 -7.89 0.64 -8.99
CA ASN A 49 -6.73 0.17 -8.23
C ASN A 49 -6.65 -1.36 -8.13
N ARG A 50 -7.32 -2.12 -9.03
CA ARG A 50 -7.31 -3.60 -8.99
C ARG A 50 -5.90 -4.18 -8.99
N THR A 51 -5.00 -3.64 -9.79
CA THR A 51 -3.61 -4.10 -9.87
C THR A 51 -2.91 -3.91 -8.54
N ALA A 52 -2.97 -2.72 -7.94
CA ALA A 52 -2.36 -2.43 -6.65
C ALA A 52 -2.93 -3.32 -5.53
N VAL A 53 -4.25 -3.57 -5.53
CA VAL A 53 -4.87 -4.50 -4.57
C VAL A 53 -4.38 -5.94 -4.79
N ASN A 54 -4.25 -6.40 -6.03
CA ASN A 54 -3.70 -7.72 -6.33
C ASN A 54 -2.24 -7.84 -5.91
N ASP A 55 -1.43 -6.81 -6.13
CA ASP A 55 -0.03 -6.77 -5.69
C ASP A 55 0.06 -6.85 -4.16
N MET A 56 -0.82 -6.13 -3.45
CA MET A 56 -0.96 -6.23 -2.00
C MET A 56 -1.34 -7.66 -1.57
N ILE A 57 -2.33 -8.29 -2.21
CA ILE A 57 -2.74 -9.68 -1.94
C ILE A 57 -1.55 -10.66 -2.11
N HIS A 58 -0.72 -10.44 -3.12
CA HIS A 58 0.45 -11.29 -3.37
C HIS A 58 1.59 -11.09 -2.36
N ALA A 59 1.70 -9.90 -1.78
CA ALA A 59 2.72 -9.59 -0.78
C ALA A 59 2.29 -9.97 0.65
N LEU A 60 0.99 -10.18 0.89
CA LEU A 60 0.46 -10.60 2.18
C LEU A 60 0.86 -12.06 2.52
N PRO A 61 1.28 -12.33 3.77
CA PRO A 61 1.58 -13.70 4.18
C PRO A 61 0.31 -14.56 4.25
N GLU A 62 0.49 -15.87 4.17
CA GLU A 62 -0.62 -16.82 4.24
C GLU A 62 -1.39 -16.70 5.56
N GLY A 63 -2.70 -16.94 5.51
CA GLY A 63 -3.57 -16.85 6.68
C GLY A 63 -3.99 -15.43 7.08
N THR A 64 -3.49 -14.40 6.39
CA THR A 64 -3.94 -13.02 6.60
C THR A 64 -5.29 -12.74 5.93
N ARG A 65 -5.97 -11.71 6.44
CA ARG A 65 -7.22 -11.20 5.88
C ARG A 65 -7.00 -9.82 5.30
N LEU A 66 -7.62 -9.54 4.15
CA LEU A 66 -7.63 -8.22 3.54
C LEU A 66 -9.07 -7.72 3.38
N THR A 67 -9.40 -6.61 4.04
CA THR A 67 -10.63 -5.87 3.80
C THR A 67 -10.36 -4.73 2.82
N VAL A 68 -11.02 -4.76 1.67
CA VAL A 68 -10.97 -3.68 0.67
C VAL A 68 -12.29 -2.92 0.74
N VAL A 69 -12.25 -1.63 1.03
CA VAL A 69 -13.44 -0.76 0.98
C VAL A 69 -13.41 0.06 -0.31
N ASP A 70 -14.31 -0.25 -1.25
CA ASP A 70 -14.43 0.48 -2.52
C ASP A 70 -15.13 1.81 -2.29
N VAL A 71 -14.40 2.91 -2.49
CA VAL A 71 -14.86 4.28 -2.30
C VAL A 71 -14.51 5.12 -3.51
N ARG A 72 -15.56 5.69 -4.13
CA ARG A 72 -15.42 6.57 -5.32
C ARG A 72 -15.87 8.00 -5.06
N ASN A 73 -16.40 8.29 -3.88
CA ASN A 73 -16.80 9.62 -3.47
C ASN A 73 -16.06 9.99 -2.16
N PRO A 74 -15.29 11.09 -2.12
CA PRO A 74 -14.64 11.57 -0.89
C PRO A 74 -15.60 11.83 0.28
N ASP A 75 -16.90 12.05 0.03
CA ASP A 75 -17.87 12.23 1.12
C ASP A 75 -18.08 10.95 1.94
N LEU A 76 -17.79 9.79 1.34
CA LEU A 76 -17.95 8.46 1.96
C LEU A 76 -16.74 8.02 2.79
N VAL A 77 -15.70 8.87 2.94
CA VAL A 77 -14.55 8.60 3.81
C VAL A 77 -15.01 8.21 5.22
N GLY A 78 -16.07 8.86 5.71
CA GLY A 78 -16.70 8.61 7.00
C GLY A 78 -17.23 7.18 7.19
N ALA A 79 -17.99 6.72 6.20
CA ALA A 79 -18.53 5.37 6.19
C ALA A 79 -17.38 4.34 6.02
N ALA A 80 -16.38 4.67 5.20
CA ALA A 80 -15.26 3.77 4.93
C ALA A 80 -14.45 3.46 6.18
N GLY A 81 -14.05 4.47 6.95
CA GLY A 81 -13.32 4.22 8.20
C GLY A 81 -14.19 3.53 9.26
N SER A 82 -15.49 3.79 9.29
CA SER A 82 -16.42 3.04 10.16
C SER A 82 -16.45 1.54 9.81
N ILE A 83 -16.47 1.20 8.52
CA ILE A 83 -16.39 -0.20 8.07
C ILE A 83 -15.07 -0.84 8.50
N LEU A 84 -13.93 -0.15 8.36
CA LEU A 84 -12.64 -0.69 8.79
C LEU A 84 -12.63 -1.02 10.28
N VAL A 85 -13.17 -0.14 11.13
CA VAL A 85 -13.28 -0.35 12.58
C VAL A 85 -14.22 -1.51 12.90
N LEU A 86 -15.41 -1.54 12.27
CA LEU A 86 -16.39 -2.62 12.46
C LEU A 86 -15.88 -3.99 12.00
N ARG A 87 -15.00 -4.02 11.00
CA ARG A 87 -14.35 -5.23 10.51
C ARG A 87 -13.12 -5.62 11.33
N SER A 88 -12.77 -4.85 12.36
CA SER A 88 -11.61 -5.08 13.22
C SER A 88 -10.32 -5.21 12.41
N VAL A 89 -10.13 -4.31 11.43
CA VAL A 89 -8.85 -4.17 10.73
C VAL A 89 -7.78 -3.78 11.73
N ASP A 90 -6.62 -4.41 11.67
CA ASP A 90 -5.48 -4.12 12.55
C ASP A 90 -4.51 -3.11 11.93
N LEU A 91 -4.35 -3.17 10.60
CA LEU A 91 -3.40 -2.38 9.83
C LEU A 91 -4.08 -1.78 8.59
N LEU A 92 -3.99 -0.47 8.41
CA LEU A 92 -4.53 0.28 7.29
C LEU A 92 -3.40 0.63 6.30
N GLY A 93 -3.48 0.13 5.08
CA GLY A 93 -2.56 0.49 4.00
C GLY A 93 -3.10 1.64 3.15
N LEU A 94 -2.24 2.62 2.83
CA LEU A 94 -2.49 3.59 1.77
C LEU A 94 -1.99 3.02 0.43
N LEU A 95 -2.86 2.98 -0.58
CA LEU A 95 -2.43 2.51 -1.91
C LEU A 95 -1.66 3.61 -2.66
N PRO A 96 -0.55 3.26 -3.33
CA PRO A 96 0.04 4.15 -4.32
C PRO A 96 -0.99 4.49 -5.39
N ASN A 97 -0.90 5.72 -5.89
CA ASN A 97 -1.68 6.20 -7.05
C ASN A 97 -3.21 6.22 -6.89
N ASP A 98 -3.78 5.83 -5.75
CA ASP A 98 -5.20 6.06 -5.51
C ASP A 98 -5.48 7.57 -5.52
N PRO A 99 -6.48 8.05 -6.29
CA PRO A 99 -6.73 9.48 -6.43
C PRO A 99 -7.12 10.17 -5.13
N LEU A 100 -7.70 9.43 -4.17
CA LEU A 100 -8.26 9.96 -2.93
C LEU A 100 -7.41 9.58 -1.71
N PHE A 101 -6.98 8.32 -1.64
CA PHE A 101 -6.42 7.68 -0.43
C PHE A 101 -4.93 7.33 -0.56
N SER A 102 -4.21 7.90 -1.52
CA SER A 102 -2.76 7.75 -1.58
C SER A 102 -2.03 8.62 -0.56
N ASP A 103 -0.75 8.33 -0.35
CA ASP A 103 0.17 9.18 0.40
C ASP A 103 0.12 10.64 -0.07
N GLY A 104 0.19 11.57 0.89
CA GLY A 104 0.12 13.01 0.70
C GLY A 104 -1.28 13.57 0.44
N LYS A 105 -2.33 12.74 0.39
CA LYS A 105 -3.70 13.20 0.07
C LYS A 105 -4.47 13.63 1.33
N PRO A 106 -5.24 14.73 1.28
CA PRO A 106 -6.07 15.16 2.42
C PRO A 106 -7.09 14.12 2.89
N HIS A 107 -7.68 13.36 1.96
CA HIS A 107 -8.67 12.33 2.32
C HIS A 107 -8.02 11.13 3.02
N ALA A 108 -6.76 10.81 2.73
CA ALA A 108 -5.99 9.82 3.49
C ALA A 108 -5.78 10.28 4.94
N THR A 109 -5.41 11.55 5.16
CA THR A 109 -5.31 12.12 6.53
C THR A 109 -6.64 12.03 7.28
N ARG A 110 -7.74 12.42 6.63
CA ARG A 110 -9.08 12.37 7.24
C ARG A 110 -9.48 10.93 7.60
N LEU A 111 -9.21 9.97 6.71
CA LEU A 111 -9.47 8.56 6.94
C LEU A 111 -8.69 8.04 8.16
N ILE A 112 -7.38 8.28 8.17
CA ILE A 112 -6.49 7.82 9.25
C ILE A 112 -6.92 8.41 10.59
N ASN A 113 -7.11 9.74 10.65
CA ASN A 113 -7.53 10.42 11.88
C ASN A 113 -8.84 9.84 12.41
N MET A 114 -9.80 9.58 11.52
CA MET A 114 -11.09 9.04 11.92
C MET A 114 -10.96 7.60 12.46
N VAL A 115 -10.25 6.73 11.74
CA VAL A 115 -10.01 5.35 12.16
C VAL A 115 -9.30 5.33 13.52
N GLN A 116 -8.26 6.15 13.70
CA GLN A 116 -7.50 6.24 14.95
C GLN A 116 -8.30 6.86 16.09
N THR A 117 -9.23 7.78 15.80
CA THR A 117 -10.14 8.35 16.82
C THR A 117 -11.08 7.28 17.39
N PHE A 118 -11.63 6.43 16.53
CA PHE A 118 -12.54 5.36 16.96
C PHE A 118 -11.82 4.13 17.49
N ASN A 119 -10.67 3.79 16.93
CA ASN A 119 -9.84 2.70 17.38
C ASN A 119 -8.34 3.06 17.26
N PRO A 120 -7.72 3.54 18.36
CA PRO A 120 -6.31 3.93 18.39
C PRO A 120 -5.33 2.78 18.13
N THR A 121 -5.76 1.51 18.19
CA THR A 121 -4.87 0.36 17.98
C THR A 121 -4.55 0.12 16.50
N ILE A 122 -5.39 0.65 15.60
CA ILE A 122 -5.23 0.52 14.15
C ILE A 122 -4.09 1.42 13.70
N LEU A 123 -3.07 0.82 13.09
CA LEU A 123 -1.92 1.55 12.56
C LEU A 123 -2.08 1.74 11.06
N ALA A 124 -1.66 2.89 10.55
CA ALA A 124 -1.61 3.13 9.12
C ALA A 124 -0.18 3.08 8.60
N PHE A 125 0.01 2.61 7.37
CA PHE A 125 1.29 2.59 6.69
C PHE A 125 1.16 3.06 5.25
N GLY A 126 2.26 3.58 4.69
CA GLY A 126 2.33 4.02 3.29
C GLY A 126 3.69 3.74 2.66
N ASN A 127 3.94 4.27 1.46
CA ASN A 127 5.12 3.94 0.66
C ASN A 127 6.06 5.13 0.37
N SER A 128 5.75 6.29 0.93
CA SER A 128 6.48 7.53 0.72
C SER A 128 6.55 8.37 2.01
N PRO A 129 7.47 9.35 2.08
CA PRO A 129 7.56 10.23 3.25
C PRO A 129 6.27 11.01 3.51
N SER A 130 5.49 11.31 2.46
CA SER A 130 4.21 12.01 2.59
C SER A 130 3.17 11.21 3.39
N ALA A 131 3.27 9.88 3.47
CA ALA A 131 2.40 9.06 4.32
C ALA A 131 2.50 9.44 5.80
N LEU A 132 3.70 9.80 6.28
CA LEU A 132 3.88 10.21 7.67
C LEU A 132 3.13 11.51 7.97
N GLN A 133 3.04 12.42 6.99
CA GLN A 133 2.24 13.65 7.10
C GLN A 133 0.74 13.36 7.13
N ASN A 134 0.29 12.21 6.62
CA ASN A 134 -1.10 11.76 6.74
C ASN A 134 -1.42 11.12 8.10
N GLY A 135 -0.43 10.92 8.97
CA GLY A 135 -0.61 10.23 10.25
C GLY A 135 -0.33 8.73 10.20
N CYS A 136 0.34 8.23 9.16
CA CYS A 136 0.88 6.88 9.15
C CYS A 136 1.94 6.71 10.24
N ALA A 137 1.99 5.51 10.82
CA ALA A 137 2.96 5.14 11.83
C ALA A 137 4.34 4.95 11.20
N PHE A 138 4.39 4.36 10.01
CA PHE A 138 5.63 4.17 9.24
C PHE A 138 5.38 4.20 7.73
N ALA A 139 6.46 4.36 6.97
CA ALA A 139 6.44 4.33 5.51
C ALA A 139 7.71 3.69 4.94
N VAL A 140 7.55 2.86 3.91
CA VAL A 140 8.66 2.19 3.21
C VAL A 140 8.33 2.05 1.73
N GLY A 141 9.24 2.48 0.86
CA GLY A 141 9.12 2.22 -0.57
C GLY A 141 10.20 2.93 -1.37
N GLU A 142 10.06 2.90 -2.69
CA GLU A 142 11.00 3.57 -3.60
C GLU A 142 11.15 5.07 -3.27
N LYS A 143 10.04 5.75 -2.94
CA LYS A 143 10.04 7.18 -2.58
C LYS A 143 10.70 7.48 -1.24
N THR A 144 10.90 6.48 -0.38
CA THR A 144 11.70 6.62 0.84
C THR A 144 13.17 6.24 0.61
N GLY A 145 13.57 5.93 -0.63
CA GLY A 145 14.88 5.37 -0.94
C GLY A 145 15.08 3.99 -0.31
N TRP A 146 13.99 3.21 -0.19
CA TRP A 146 13.95 1.91 0.48
C TRP A 146 14.34 1.97 1.96
N LYS A 147 14.23 3.15 2.58
CA LYS A 147 14.45 3.32 4.02
C LYS A 147 13.14 3.22 4.77
N LEU A 148 13.18 2.58 5.93
CA LEU A 148 12.09 2.64 6.89
C LEU A 148 12.04 4.02 7.53
N LEU A 149 10.98 4.75 7.25
CA LEU A 149 10.68 6.01 7.91
C LEU A 149 9.60 5.76 8.96
N VAL A 150 9.80 6.26 10.16
CA VAL A 150 8.89 6.09 11.30
C VAL A 150 8.44 7.45 11.78
N ASN A 151 7.17 7.57 12.18
CA ASN A 151 6.67 8.77 12.84
C ASN A 151 7.16 8.80 14.30
N PRO A 152 8.06 9.71 14.68
CA PRO A 152 8.64 9.75 16.02
C PRO A 152 7.60 10.11 17.10
N GLY A 153 6.48 10.72 16.71
CA GLY A 153 5.39 11.06 17.62
C GLY A 153 4.42 9.89 17.89
N ASP A 154 4.60 8.73 17.25
CA ASP A 154 3.69 7.60 17.42
C ASP A 154 4.13 6.70 18.59
N PRO A 155 3.42 6.72 19.73
CA PRO A 155 3.80 5.94 20.92
C PRO A 155 3.60 4.44 20.74
N ARG A 156 3.02 4.00 19.60
CA ARG A 156 2.73 2.60 19.29
C ARG A 156 3.94 1.90 18.65
N ILE A 157 4.91 2.66 18.16
CA ILE A 157 6.19 2.13 17.70
C ILE A 157 7.17 2.21 18.87
N LYS A 158 7.03 1.26 19.81
CA LYS A 158 7.96 1.06 20.92
C LYS A 158 8.85 -0.13 20.60
N GLY A 159 10.08 0.17 20.24
CA GLY A 159 11.04 -0.83 19.84
C GLY A 159 11.89 -0.27 18.72
N VAL A 160 13.19 -0.34 18.89
CA VAL A 160 14.11 0.01 17.83
C VAL A 160 13.96 -1.07 16.77
N ILE A 161 13.42 -0.70 15.61
CA ILE A 161 13.43 -1.55 14.42
C ILE A 161 14.85 -1.48 13.84
N GLU A 162 15.83 -1.94 14.61
CA GLU A 162 17.22 -2.11 14.16
C GLU A 162 17.27 -3.45 13.40
N ASN A 163 17.84 -3.43 12.19
CA ASN A 163 18.07 -4.58 11.31
C ASN A 163 16.88 -5.13 10.50
N ILE A 164 15.96 -4.28 10.00
CA ILE A 164 15.22 -4.71 8.79
C ILE A 164 16.11 -4.43 7.58
N THR A 165 16.83 -5.46 7.13
CA THR A 165 17.43 -5.44 5.80
C THR A 165 16.29 -5.50 4.78
N ILE A 166 15.99 -4.35 4.19
CA ILE A 166 15.11 -4.23 3.03
C ILE A 166 15.98 -4.55 1.81
N GLU A 167 16.13 -5.84 1.52
CA GLU A 167 16.65 -6.23 0.22
C GLU A 167 15.59 -5.90 -0.84
N PRO A 168 15.99 -5.31 -1.99
CA PRO A 168 15.10 -5.21 -3.14
C PRO A 168 14.56 -6.61 -3.43
N MET A 169 13.24 -6.77 -3.42
CA MET A 169 12.65 -8.08 -3.67
C MET A 169 12.98 -8.47 -5.11
N ASP A 170 13.65 -9.61 -5.29
CA ASP A 170 13.93 -10.14 -6.64
C ASP A 170 12.62 -10.25 -7.44
N PRO A 171 12.64 -10.00 -8.76
CA PRO A 171 11.46 -10.13 -9.60
C PRO A 171 10.93 -11.58 -9.56
N LYS A 172 9.85 -11.76 -8.79
CA LYS A 172 8.90 -12.88 -8.66
C LYS A 172 9.37 -14.23 -9.25
N PRO A 173 9.72 -15.24 -8.42
CA PRO A 173 9.88 -16.60 -8.91
C PRO A 173 8.56 -17.17 -9.43
N SER A 174 8.64 -17.91 -10.54
CA SER A 174 7.51 -18.55 -11.21
C SER A 174 6.83 -19.60 -10.31
N ARG A 175 5.49 -19.55 -10.27
CA ARG A 175 4.51 -20.60 -9.91
C ARG A 175 5.08 -21.88 -9.26
N THR A 176 4.59 -22.20 -8.06
CA THR A 176 3.82 -23.42 -7.70
C THR A 176 3.92 -23.63 -6.18
N ALA A 177 3.20 -22.83 -5.39
CA ALA A 177 2.97 -23.12 -3.98
C ALA A 177 1.45 -23.28 -3.78
N ARG A 178 1.02 -24.34 -3.11
CA ARG A 178 -0.38 -24.54 -2.73
C ARG A 178 -0.75 -23.45 -1.73
N LEU A 179 -1.33 -22.37 -2.24
CA LEU A 179 -1.78 -21.22 -1.45
C LEU A 179 -2.90 -21.66 -0.51
N ASN A 180 -2.66 -21.58 0.81
CA ASN A 180 -3.76 -21.29 1.71
C ASN A 180 -4.23 -19.85 1.41
N PRO A 181 -5.49 -19.64 1.00
CA PRO A 181 -5.90 -18.41 0.37
C PRO A 181 -5.95 -17.25 1.37
N VAL A 182 -5.30 -16.13 1.04
CA VAL A 182 -5.60 -14.83 1.66
C VAL A 182 -7.11 -14.59 1.51
N THR A 183 -7.79 -14.34 2.62
CA THR A 183 -9.23 -14.08 2.56
C THR A 183 -9.45 -12.61 2.23
N VAL A 184 -9.98 -12.34 1.04
CA VAL A 184 -10.26 -10.99 0.56
C VAL A 184 -11.74 -10.69 0.68
N GLN A 185 -12.08 -9.65 1.44
CA GLN A 185 -13.44 -9.13 1.53
C GLN A 185 -13.50 -7.76 0.89
N VAL A 186 -14.20 -7.64 -0.24
CA VAL A 186 -14.48 -6.35 -0.87
C VAL A 186 -15.84 -5.84 -0.40
N VAL A 187 -15.86 -4.68 0.23
CA VAL A 187 -17.07 -3.98 0.66
C VAL A 187 -17.22 -2.73 -0.20
N SER A 188 -18.27 -2.69 -1.02
CA SER A 188 -18.53 -1.52 -1.86
C SER A 188 -19.48 -0.56 -1.16
N LEU A 189 -19.05 0.69 -1.03
CA LEU A 189 -19.92 1.79 -0.65
C LEU A 189 -20.56 2.32 -1.93
N ALA A 190 -21.72 1.74 -2.28
CA ALA A 190 -22.54 2.26 -3.36
C ALA A 190 -22.92 3.72 -3.08
N ARG A 191 -22.97 4.53 -4.16
CA ARG A 191 -23.51 5.90 -4.11
C ARG A 191 -25.00 5.87 -3.84
#